data_AF-A0AAJ6NB41-F1
#
_entry.id   AF-A0AAJ6NB41-F1
#
_cell.length_a   1.000
_cell.length_b   1.000
_cell.length_c   1.000
_cell.angle_alpha   90.00
_cell.angle_beta   90.00
_cell.angle_gamma   90.00
#
_symmetry.space_group_name_H-M   'P 1'
#
loop_
_entity.id
_entity.type
_entity.pdbx_description
1 polymer ?
#
loop_
_entity_poly.entity_id
_entity_poly.type
_entity_poly.pdbx_seq_one_letter_code
_entity_poly.pdbx_strand_id
1 'polypeptide(L)'
;MTYTGDAYGGTEALTKGKSKIDVNFGNKTLKGTLSDWQNYKFLAEEDKAQPIHFSANIKGNKFEGQNVKGNFFGDNAAEVGGIYYNKQKEEGAVFGAKKQ
;
A
#
# COMPACT_ATOMS: atom_id res chain seq x y z
N MET A 1 4.84 -14.59 2.01
CA MET A 1 4.36 -14.04 3.29
C MET A 1 3.37 -12.95 2.98
N THR A 2 2.24 -12.86 3.69
CA THR A 2 1.21 -11.86 3.39
C THR A 2 0.96 -11.01 4.62
N TYR A 3 0.80 -9.70 4.40
CA TYR A 3 0.42 -8.73 5.40
C TYR A 3 -0.91 -8.10 4.99
N THR A 4 -1.81 -7.88 5.94
CA THR A 4 -3.07 -7.17 5.70
C THR A 4 -3.27 -6.05 6.71
N GLY A 5 -3.93 -4.98 6.29
CA GLY A 5 -4.24 -3.87 7.17
C GLY A 5 -4.98 -2.76 6.45
N ASP A 6 -4.71 -1.53 6.87
CA ASP A 6 -5.39 -0.33 6.39
C ASP A 6 -4.53 0.43 5.38
N ALA A 7 -5.21 1.21 4.54
CA ALA A 7 -4.64 2.22 3.67
C ALA A 7 -5.41 3.52 3.84
N TYR A 8 -4.76 4.66 3.62
CA TYR A 8 -5.40 5.96 3.57
C TYR A 8 -4.83 6.75 2.39
N GLY A 9 -5.67 7.17 1.47
CA GLY A 9 -5.21 7.82 0.25
C GLY A 9 -6.34 8.41 -0.58
N GLY A 10 -5.97 9.04 -1.69
CA GLY A 10 -6.89 9.71 -2.61
C GLY A 10 -6.19 10.84 -3.36
N THR A 11 -6.93 11.47 -4.27
CA THR A 11 -6.50 12.66 -5.03
C THR A 11 -6.87 13.96 -4.31
N GLU A 12 -8.04 14.01 -3.65
CA GLU A 12 -8.55 15.23 -3.00
C GLU A 12 -8.88 15.06 -1.51
N ALA A 13 -9.40 13.89 -1.10
CA ALA A 13 -9.77 13.60 0.28
C ALA A 13 -9.24 12.25 0.75
N LEU A 14 -8.73 12.21 1.98
CA LEU A 14 -8.23 10.99 2.61
C LEU A 14 -9.36 9.98 2.80
N THR A 15 -9.30 8.91 2.01
CA THR A 15 -10.24 7.82 2.06
C THR A 15 -9.60 6.60 2.70
N LYS A 16 -10.28 6.01 3.69
CA LYS A 16 -9.83 4.74 4.28
C LYS A 16 -10.06 3.61 3.30
N GLY A 17 -9.04 2.80 3.03
CA GLY A 17 -9.10 1.55 2.30
C GLY A 17 -8.39 0.43 3.06
N LYS A 18 -8.18 -0.69 2.38
CA LYS A 18 -7.40 -1.83 2.87
C LYS A 18 -6.05 -1.90 2.16
N SER A 19 -5.07 -2.48 2.83
CA SER A 19 -3.77 -2.82 2.27
C SER A 19 -3.54 -4.33 2.34
N LYS A 20 -3.01 -4.89 1.24
CA LYS A 20 -2.51 -6.27 1.18
C LYS A 20 -1.13 -6.27 0.55
N ILE A 21 -0.13 -6.74 1.29
CA ILE A 21 1.27 -6.78 0.85
C ILE A 21 1.76 -8.22 0.83
N ASP A 22 2.08 -8.73 -0.35
CA ASP A 22 2.64 -10.05 -0.57
C ASP A 22 4.16 -9.95 -0.75
N VAL A 23 4.89 -10.54 0.19
CA VAL A 23 6.34 -10.42 0.34
C VAL A 23 7.01 -11.76 0.08
N ASN A 24 8.07 -11.71 -0.74
CA ASN A 24 9.00 -12.80 -0.95
C ASN A 24 10.41 -12.36 -0.49
N PHE A 25 10.77 -12.72 0.75
CA PHE A 25 12.07 -12.39 1.32
C PHE A 25 13.23 -13.13 0.63
N GLY A 26 13.01 -14.34 0.09
CA GLY A 26 14.02 -15.10 -0.65
C GLY A 26 14.42 -14.39 -1.95
N ASN A 27 13.43 -13.89 -2.70
CA ASN A 27 13.64 -13.13 -3.92
C ASN A 27 13.84 -11.63 -3.69
N LYS A 28 13.75 -11.16 -2.43
CA LYS A 28 13.85 -9.75 -2.03
C LYS A 28 12.89 -8.84 -2.81
N THR A 29 11.66 -9.29 -2.99
CA THR A 29 10.61 -8.53 -3.68
C THR A 29 9.32 -8.48 -2.88
N LEU A 30 8.50 -7.48 -3.17
CA LEU A 30 7.11 -7.45 -2.74
C LEU A 30 6.18 -6.91 -3.82
N LYS A 31 4.90 -7.27 -3.69
CA LYS A 31 3.78 -6.70 -4.43
C LYS A 31 2.76 -6.19 -3.42
N GLY A 32 2.21 -5.01 -3.66
CA GLY A 32 1.18 -4.43 -2.82
C GLY A 32 -0.06 -4.06 -3.60
N THR A 33 -1.20 -4.20 -2.95
CA THR A 33 -2.50 -3.74 -3.42
C THR A 33 -3.15 -2.90 -2.32
N LEU A 34 -3.58 -1.68 -2.67
CA LEU A 34 -4.44 -0.84 -1.84
C LEU A 34 -5.81 -0.77 -2.51
N SER A 35 -6.87 -1.15 -1.81
CA SER A 35 -8.20 -1.32 -2.40
C SER A 35 -9.30 -1.07 -1.37
N ASP A 36 -10.54 -1.43 -1.71
CA ASP A 36 -11.70 -1.39 -0.81
C ASP A 36 -11.88 -0.03 -0.14
N TRP A 37 -11.58 1.04 -0.90
CA TRP A 37 -11.70 2.41 -0.44
C TRP A 37 -13.17 2.70 -0.05
N GLN A 38 -13.37 3.17 1.18
CA GLN A 38 -14.68 3.35 1.81
C GLN A 38 -15.18 4.80 1.73
N ASN A 39 -16.35 5.11 2.29
CA ASN A 39 -16.90 6.48 2.37
C ASN A 39 -17.20 7.20 1.05
N TYR A 40 -17.33 6.48 -0.06
CA TYR A 40 -17.85 7.00 -1.34
C TYR A 40 -19.37 7.21 -1.38
N LYS A 41 -20.02 7.56 -0.26
CA LYS A 41 -21.49 7.62 -0.18
C LYS A 41 -22.14 8.60 -1.18
N PHE A 42 -21.35 9.44 -1.83
CA PHE A 42 -21.80 10.47 -2.76
C PHE A 42 -21.13 10.40 -4.15
N LEU A 43 -20.30 9.38 -4.40
CA LEU A 43 -19.64 9.21 -5.71
C LEU A 43 -20.35 8.16 -6.55
N ALA A 44 -20.44 8.40 -7.87
CA ALA A 44 -20.87 7.38 -8.80
C ALA A 44 -19.84 6.23 -8.83
N GLU A 45 -20.24 5.03 -9.26
CA GLU A 45 -19.32 3.86 -9.29
C GLU A 45 -18.06 4.12 -10.13
N GLU A 46 -18.20 4.91 -11.20
CA GLU A 46 -17.11 5.35 -12.07
C GLU A 46 -16.08 6.27 -11.38
N ASP A 47 -16.51 6.97 -10.33
CA ASP A 47 -15.69 7.91 -9.57
C ASP A 47 -15.01 7.26 -8.35
N LYS A 48 -15.35 6.01 -8.01
CA LYS A 48 -14.67 5.30 -6.92
C LYS A 48 -13.22 5.05 -7.28
N ALA A 49 -12.29 5.38 -6.37
CA ALA A 49 -10.87 5.18 -6.65
C ALA A 49 -10.59 3.72 -6.98
N GLN A 50 -9.81 3.54 -8.03
CA GLN A 50 -9.39 2.22 -8.49
C GLN A 50 -8.39 1.61 -7.49
N PRO A 51 -8.26 0.27 -7.47
CA PRO A 51 -7.17 -0.36 -6.73
C PRO A 51 -5.80 0.17 -7.17
N ILE A 52 -4.96 0.49 -6.20
CA ILE A 52 -3.57 0.89 -6.44
C ILE A 52 -2.70 -0.36 -6.34
N HIS A 53 -1.95 -0.65 -7.40
CA HIS A 53 -0.98 -1.73 -7.42
C HIS A 53 0.44 -1.19 -7.48
N PHE A 54 1.35 -1.81 -6.73
CA PHE A 54 2.78 -1.48 -6.78
C PHE A 54 3.65 -2.71 -6.57
N SER A 55 4.92 -2.59 -6.96
CA SER A 55 5.96 -3.57 -6.70
C SER A 55 7.21 -2.86 -6.23
N ALA A 56 8.00 -3.52 -5.39
CA ALA A 56 9.23 -2.97 -4.84
C ALA A 56 10.28 -4.07 -4.60
N ASN A 57 11.54 -3.63 -4.57
CA ASN A 57 12.68 -4.46 -4.19
C ASN A 57 13.05 -4.20 -2.73
N ILE A 58 13.54 -5.22 -2.03
CA ILE A 58 13.87 -5.19 -0.61
C ILE A 58 15.39 -5.07 -0.44
N LYS A 59 15.82 -4.11 0.38
CA LYS A 59 17.21 -3.94 0.81
C LYS A 59 17.28 -3.74 2.32
N GLY A 60 17.76 -4.76 3.03
CA GLY A 60 17.69 -4.79 4.49
C GLY A 60 16.23 -4.87 4.94
N ASN A 61 15.83 -4.01 5.88
CA ASN A 61 14.45 -3.87 6.32
C ASN A 61 13.65 -2.82 5.55
N LYS A 62 14.19 -2.27 4.45
CA LYS A 62 13.53 -1.27 3.61
C LYS A 62 13.11 -1.86 2.27
N PHE A 63 12.12 -1.26 1.64
CA PHE A 63 11.77 -1.54 0.25
C PHE A 63 11.53 -0.25 -0.53
N GLU A 64 11.84 -0.29 -1.81
CA GLU A 64 11.67 0.83 -2.73
C GLU A 64 11.30 0.33 -4.13
N GLY A 65 10.37 1.04 -4.77
CA GLY A 65 9.94 0.86 -6.15
C GLY A 65 9.62 2.22 -6.76
N GLN A 66 9.16 2.25 -8.01
CA GLN A 66 8.98 3.49 -8.78
C GLN A 66 8.19 4.58 -8.03
N ASN A 67 7.07 4.20 -7.41
CA ASN A 67 6.14 5.12 -6.73
C ASN A 67 5.96 4.78 -5.25
N VAL A 68 6.77 3.88 -4.70
CA VAL A 68 6.51 3.32 -3.36
C VAL A 68 7.80 3.16 -2.57
N LYS A 69 7.74 3.49 -1.29
CA LYS A 69 8.81 3.21 -0.34
C LYS A 69 8.25 2.89 1.04
N GLY A 70 8.97 2.10 1.80
CA GLY A 70 8.58 1.76 3.16
C GLY A 70 9.53 0.79 3.82
N ASN A 71 9.16 0.34 5.02
CA ASN A 71 9.99 -0.51 5.85
C ASN A 71 9.18 -1.65 6.49
N PHE A 72 9.92 -2.66 6.93
CA PHE A 72 9.48 -3.72 7.83
C PHE A 72 9.84 -3.35 9.28
N PHE A 73 8.93 -3.63 10.21
CA PHE A 73 9.01 -3.28 11.62
C PHE A 73 8.65 -4.47 12.52
N GLY A 74 9.03 -4.37 13.79
CA GLY A 74 8.79 -5.41 14.79
C GLY A 74 9.63 -6.66 14.60
N ASP A 75 9.57 -7.55 15.60
CA ASP A 75 10.32 -8.79 15.58
C ASP A 75 9.95 -9.65 14.38
N ASN A 76 10.95 -10.12 13.64
CA ASN A 76 10.79 -10.96 12.46
C ASN A 76 9.86 -10.34 11.39
N ALA A 77 9.90 -9.01 11.25
CA ALA A 77 9.02 -8.25 10.37
C ALA A 77 7.54 -8.55 10.67
N ALA A 78 7.12 -8.34 11.91
CA ALA A 78 5.71 -8.50 12.28
C ALA A 78 4.79 -7.50 11.55
N GLU A 79 5.33 -6.34 11.15
CA GLU A 79 4.58 -5.24 10.56
C GLU A 79 5.29 -4.67 9.32
N VAL A 80 4.52 -4.09 8.42
CA VAL A 80 5.01 -3.38 7.23
C VAL A 80 4.24 -2.08 7.07
N GLY A 81 4.94 -1.01 6.69
CA GLY A 81 4.31 0.28 6.43
C GLY A 81 5.07 1.06 5.36
N GLY A 82 4.36 1.94 4.66
CA GLY A 82 4.95 2.71 3.58
C GLY A 82 4.04 3.79 3.02
N ILE A 83 4.59 4.50 2.05
CA ILE A 83 3.90 5.53 1.28
C ILE A 83 3.96 5.18 -0.20
N TYR A 84 2.86 5.45 -0.89
CA TYR A 84 2.73 5.43 -2.34
C TYR A 84 2.48 6.86 -2.83
N TYR A 85 3.15 7.27 -3.90
CA TYR A 85 2.87 8.52 -4.57
C TYR A 85 3.14 8.42 -6.07
N ASN A 86 2.12 8.69 -6.88
CA ASN A 86 2.21 8.76 -8.32
C ASN A 86 2.00 10.20 -8.80
N LYS A 87 3.09 10.87 -9.15
CA LYS A 87 3.08 12.27 -9.59
C LYS A 87 2.23 12.50 -10.85
N GLN A 88 2.18 11.55 -11.78
CA GLN A 88 1.44 11.71 -13.04
C GLN A 88 -0.09 11.69 -12.84
N LYS A 89 -0.55 10.99 -11.80
CA LYS A 89 -1.97 10.88 -11.45
C LYS A 89 -2.39 11.79 -10.29
N GLU A 90 -1.43 12.53 -9.72
CA GLU A 90 -1.61 13.28 -8.47
C GLU A 90 -2.23 12.43 -7.34
N GLU A 91 -1.87 11.14 -7.30
CA GLU A 91 -2.44 10.15 -6.39
C GLU A 91 -1.44 9.81 -5.29
N GLY A 92 -1.86 9.92 -4.03
CA GLY A 92 -1.05 9.58 -2.86
C GLY A 92 -1.78 8.66 -1.89
N ALA A 93 -1.03 7.76 -1.26
CA ALA A 93 -1.56 6.92 -0.19
C ALA A 93 -0.48 6.56 0.83
N VAL A 94 -0.91 6.28 2.06
CA VAL A 94 -0.11 5.64 3.11
C VAL A 94 -0.75 4.32 3.48
N PHE A 95 0.04 3.35 3.90
CA PHE A 95 -0.46 2.04 4.30
C PHE A 95 0.33 1.45 5.46
N GLY A 96 -0.36 0.62 6.23
CA GLY A 96 0.21 -0.17 7.32
C GLY A 96 -0.51 -1.51 7.42
N ALA A 97 0.25 -2.59 7.60
CA ALA A 97 -0.28 -3.94 7.61
C ALA A 97 0.49 -4.85 8.57
N LYS A 98 -0.22 -5.84 9.13
CA LYS A 98 0.33 -6.86 10.02
C LYS A 98 0.44 -8.19 9.30
N LYS A 99 1.50 -8.93 9.58
CA LYS A 99 1.72 -10.28 9.10
C LYS A 99 0.55 -11.19 9.51
N GLN A 100 0.07 -12.01 8.59
CA GLN A 100 -0.99 -13.00 8.81
C GLN A 100 -0.43 -14.37 9.19
#